data_AF-A0A516SM96-F1
#
_entry.id   AF-A0A516SM96-F1
#
_cell.length_a   1.000
_cell.length_b   1.000
_cell.length_c   1.000
_cell.angle_alpha   90.00
_cell.angle_beta   90.00
_cell.angle_gamma   90.00
#
_symmetry.space_group_name_H-M   'P 1'
#
loop_
_entity.id
_entity.type
_entity.pdbx_description
1 polymer ?
#
loop_
_entity_poly.entity_id
_entity_poly.type
_entity_poly.pdbx_seq_one_letter_code
_entity_poly.pdbx_strand_id
1 'polypeptide(L)' 'MASTDVVRARISGHIKEEAASVLAEMGLSVSDAIRMLLTRIATDKALPFDINRTHPRSDTQAL' A
#
# COMPACT_ATOMS: atom_id res chain seq x y z
N MET A 1 -11.07 -6.00 -25.93
CA MET A 1 -10.95 -4.61 -25.42
C MET A 1 -10.33 -4.70 -24.05
N ALA A 2 -9.12 -4.17 -23.83
CA ALA A 2 -8.51 -4.18 -22.50
C ALA A 2 -9.17 -3.09 -21.65
N SER A 3 -10.04 -3.46 -20.71
CA SER A 3 -10.61 -2.53 -19.74
C SER A 3 -9.49 -2.13 -18.77
N THR A 4 -9.10 -0.87 -18.78
CA THR A 4 -8.13 -0.33 -17.81
C THR A 4 -8.92 0.44 -16.75
N ASP A 5 -8.74 0.05 -15.49
CA ASP A 5 -9.35 0.72 -14.33
C ASP A 5 -8.31 1.52 -13.55
N VAL A 6 -8.77 2.57 -12.86
CA VAL A 6 -7.93 3.47 -12.07
C VAL A 6 -8.07 3.16 -10.59
N VAL A 7 -6.95 2.92 -9.92
CA VAL A 7 -6.87 2.76 -8.46
C VAL A 7 -6.70 4.13 -7.81
N ARG A 8 -7.57 4.47 -6.84
CA ARG A 8 -7.49 5.69 -6.04
C ARG A 8 -7.54 5.35 -4.56
N ALA A 9 -6.56 5.81 -3.79
CA ALA A 9 -6.51 5.66 -2.34
C ALA A 9 -6.06 6.97 -1.69
N ARG A 10 -6.65 7.30 -0.53
CA ARG A 10 -6.19 8.45 0.28
C ARG A 10 -4.98 8.03 1.11
N ILE A 11 -3.97 8.88 1.13
CA ILE A 11 -2.71 8.70 1.86
C ILE A 11 -2.20 10.09 2.27
N SER A 12 -1.42 10.16 3.35
CA SER A 12 -0.75 11.41 3.71
C SER A 12 0.30 11.80 2.65
N GLY A 13 0.48 13.11 2.44
CA GLY A 13 1.46 13.62 1.46
C GLY A 13 2.88 13.15 1.77
N HIS A 14 3.27 13.19 3.05
CA HIS A 14 4.58 12.73 3.52
C HIS A 14 4.86 11.27 3.15
N ILE A 15 3.93 10.35 3.44
CA ILE A 15 4.14 8.93 3.14
C ILE A 15 4.21 8.69 1.63
N LYS A 16 3.42 9.43 0.84
CA LYS A 16 3.49 9.35 -0.62
C LYS A 16 4.87 9.75 -1.15
N GLU A 17 5.45 10.83 -0.63
CA GLU A 17 6.77 11.32 -1.03
C GLU A 17 7.87 10.34 -0.64
N GLU A 18 7.86 9.87 0.60
CA GLU A 18 8.82 8.90 1.11
C GLU A 18 8.78 7.59 0.32
N ALA A 19 7.58 7.02 0.11
CA ALA A 19 7.41 5.81 -0.66
C ALA A 19 7.84 5.98 -2.12
N ALA A 20 7.55 7.15 -2.73
CA ALA A 20 7.98 7.43 -4.10
C ALA A 20 9.51 7.52 -4.22
N SER A 21 10.19 8.10 -3.23
CA SER A 21 11.66 8.18 -3.21
C SER A 21 12.29 6.79 -3.14
N VAL A 22 11.84 5.96 -2.19
CA VAL A 22 12.36 4.60 -2.02
C VAL A 22 12.12 3.74 -3.27
N LEU A 23 10.92 3.82 -3.86
CA LEU A 23 10.63 3.08 -5.09
C LEU A 23 11.46 3.58 -6.28
N ALA A 24 11.70 4.88 -6.39
CA ALA A 24 12.54 5.45 -7.45
C ALA A 24 14.00 4.98 -7.36
N GLU A 25 14.54 4.85 -6.14
CA GLU A 25 15.87 4.26 -5.91
C GLU A 25 15.94 2.79 -6.38
N MET A 26 14.81 2.07 -6.33
CA MET A 26 14.68 0.71 -6.86
C MET A 26 14.35 0.68 -8.36
N GLY A 27 14.24 1.83 -9.03
CA GLY A 27 13.86 1.93 -10.44
C GLY A 27 12.38 1.67 -10.74
N LEU A 28 11.51 1.79 -9.73
CA LEU A 28 10.08 1.52 -9.82
C LEU A 28 9.25 2.80 -9.61
N SER A 29 8.15 2.93 -10.35
CA SER A 29 7.14 3.94 -10.03
C SER A 29 6.16 3.41 -8.97
N VAL A 30 5.47 4.34 -8.28
CA VAL A 30 4.35 4.00 -7.39
C VAL A 30 3.29 3.16 -8.12
N SER A 31 3.01 3.48 -9.38
CA SER A 31 2.04 2.76 -10.20
C SER A 31 2.51 1.34 -10.55
N ASP A 32 3.81 1.10 -10.70
CA ASP A 32 4.35 -0.25 -10.93
C ASP A 32 4.25 -1.08 -9.65
N ALA A 33 4.63 -0.49 -8.52
CA ALA A 33 4.53 -1.15 -7.21
C ALA A 33 3.07 -1.54 -6.88
N ILE A 34 2.11 -0.64 -7.08
CA ILE A 34 0.68 -0.92 -6.86
C ILE A 34 0.19 -2.02 -7.80
N ARG A 35 0.56 -1.99 -9.09
CA ARG A 35 0.19 -3.03 -10.04
C ARG A 35 0.72 -4.40 -9.61
N MET A 36 2.01 -4.49 -9.28
CA MET A 36 2.63 -5.74 -8.82
C MET A 36 1.97 -6.26 -7.53
N LEU A 37 1.70 -5.38 -6.57
CA LEU A 37 1.02 -5.73 -5.32
C LEU A 37 -0.37 -6.31 -5.58
N LEU A 38 -1.21 -5.62 -6.36
CA LEU A 38 -2.57 -6.07 -6.65
C LEU A 38 -2.59 -7.36 -7.48
N THR A 39 -1.68 -7.50 -8.45
CA THR A 39 -1.51 -8.75 -9.19
C THR A 39 -1.14 -9.89 -8.25
N ARG A 40 -0.19 -9.69 -7.34
CA ARG A 40 0.24 -10.72 -6.39
C ARG A 40 -0.87 -11.14 -5.44
N ILE A 41 -1.63 -10.19 -4.90
CA ILE A 41 -2.79 -10.48 -4.04
C ILE A 41 -3.85 -11.28 -4.81
N ALA A 42 -4.11 -10.92 -6.07
CA ALA A 42 -5.07 -11.63 -6.90
C ALA A 42 -4.63 -13.08 -7.21
N THR A 43 -3.33 -13.31 -7.38
CA THR A 43 -2.75 -14.64 -7.63
C THR A 43 -2.70 -15.50 -6.38
N ASP A 44 -2.10 -14.98 -5.30
CA ASP A 44 -1.79 -15.76 -4.09
C ASP A 44 -2.94 -15.82 -3.09
N LYS A 45 -3.97 -14.98 -3.27
CA LYS A 45 -5.10 -14.81 -2.34
C LYS A 45 -4.64 -14.44 -0.91
N ALA A 46 -3.45 -13.86 -0.79
CA ALA A 46 -2.84 -13.46 0.46
C ALA A 46 -2.14 -12.11 0.31
N LEU A 47 -2.01 -11.36 1.40
CA LEU A 47 -1.21 -10.15 1.44
C LEU A 47 0.26 -10.51 1.71
N PRO A 48 1.22 -9.79 1.09
CA PRO A 48 2.64 -10.07 1.26
C PRO A 48 3.21 -9.54 2.59
N PHE A 49 2.36 -8.98 3.45
CA PHE A 49 2.72 -8.49 4.78
C PHE A 49 1.61 -8.86 5.77
N ASP A 50 1.99 -8.99 7.04
CA ASP A 50 1.04 -9.27 8.11
C ASP A 50 0.14 -8.05 8.40
N ILE A 51 -1.17 -8.24 8.28
CA ILE A 51 -2.19 -7.22 8.59
C ILE A 51 -2.56 -7.19 10.08
N ASN A 52 -2.24 -8.24 10.84
CA ASN A 52 -2.45 -8.30 12.28
C ASN A 52 -1.27 -7.67 13.04
N ARG A 53 -0.77 -6.53 12.55
CA ARG A 53 -0.10 -5.59 13.45
C ARG A 53 -1.19 -5.08 14.37
N THR A 54 -1.33 -5.71 15.53
CA THR A 54 -2.09 -5.17 16.66
C THR A 54 -1.64 -3.73 16.84
N HIS A 55 -2.42 -2.77 16.34
CA HIS A 55 -2.44 -1.45 16.94
C HIS A 55 -2.93 -1.73 18.37
N PRO A 56 -2.11 -1.55 19.42
CA PRO A 56 -2.69 -1.44 20.75
C PRO A 56 -3.67 -0.27 20.63
N ARG A 57 -4.96 -0.61 20.69
CA ARG A 57 -6.02 0.37 20.81
C ARG A 57 -5.58 1.27 21.96
N SER A 58 -5.28 2.52 21.66
CA SER A 58 -5.07 3.53 22.68
C SER A 58 -6.43 3.82 23.30
N ASP A 59 -6.89 2.89 24.15
CA ASP A 59 -7.93 3.13 25.13
C ASP A 59 -7.35 4.07 26.19
N THR A 60 -7.07 5.31 25.79
CA THR A 60 -7.02 6.42 26.74
C THR A 60 -8.45 6.91 26.89
N GLN A 61 -9.28 6.10 27.56
CA GLN A 61 -10.46 6.60 28.26
C GLN A 61 -10.30 6.29 29.75
N ALA A 62 -10.61 7.31 30.54
CA ALA A 62 -10.73 7.35 31.99
C ALA A 62 -9.41 7.43 32.80
N LEU A 63 -9.04 8.67 33.14
CA LEU A 63 -9.07 9.13 34.54
C LEU A 63 -9.29 10.66 34.56
#